data_AF-A0A4R2CNM7-F1
#
_entry.id   AF-A0A4R2CNM7-F1
#
_cell.length_a   1.000
_cell.length_b   1.000
_cell.length_c   1.000
_cell.angle_alpha   90.00
_cell.angle_beta   90.00
_cell.angle_gamma   90.00
#
_symmetry.space_group_name_H-M   'P 1'
#
loop_
_entity.id
_entity.type
_entity.pdbx_description
1 polymer ?
#
loop_
_entity_poly.entity_id
_entity_poly.type
_entity_poly.pdbx_seq_one_letter_code
_entity_poly.pdbx_strand_id
1 'polypeptide(L)'
;MTPHDDPTENLITRTLDDHAADAPSDAGLLTGVHTRLRRRRNTRVLGAAVLACAAVAATVTAGQSLNSEVSPAKEPVAPQTIPAARTQSKTGLSLRWESYKTVQVLVPASWQTYVSGPAPCSLSSGPVIGRLSPWLDRERGCALAVLPLADRQEYLWFDDVQKPGIKQYDGDWTEETREVAGVHVSVLSQSDATRREILDSATPILTTDKYGCPSRIGGDQAFQESSSRRARDADLRAVSLVSICEYWGGGVSPVQGPTLLSGSRLTGDAARALATELTDATPHTTTPEALPGCTDDGGRTFVVTITSPVASWPSRLHYSPCFPSYRIGEGSTQRTASQHLVDLIRTGPHRPSQPTDLILIPNNKTTPAR
;
A
#
# COMPACT_ATOMS: atom_id res chain seq x y z
N MET A 1 -13.77 55.07 21.70
CA MET A 1 -13.54 53.74 21.08
C MET A 1 -13.93 52.71 22.10
N THR A 2 -15.13 52.15 21.98
CA THR A 2 -15.59 51.04 22.83
C THR A 2 -15.09 49.73 22.20
N PRO A 3 -14.53 48.80 22.98
CA PRO A 3 -14.14 47.49 22.47
C PRO A 3 -15.39 46.78 21.93
N HIS A 4 -15.24 46.19 20.76
CA HIS A 4 -16.30 45.44 20.09
C HIS A 4 -16.22 44.01 20.63
N ASP A 5 -17.05 43.69 21.61
CA ASP A 5 -17.15 42.33 22.17
C ASP A 5 -17.67 41.38 21.07
N ASP A 6 -16.77 40.54 20.56
CA ASP A 6 -17.12 39.52 19.59
C ASP A 6 -17.94 38.42 20.30
N PRO A 7 -19.21 38.19 19.92
CA PRO A 7 -20.04 37.16 20.53
C PRO A 7 -19.45 35.75 20.39
N THR A 8 -18.55 35.54 19.42
CA THR A 8 -17.86 34.28 19.18
C THR A 8 -16.77 34.01 20.23
N GLU A 9 -16.07 35.05 20.69
CA GLU A 9 -15.03 34.94 21.73
C GLU A 9 -15.63 34.58 23.09
N ASN A 10 -16.79 35.17 23.42
CA ASN A 10 -17.55 34.82 24.62
C ASN A 10 -18.05 33.37 24.61
N LEU A 11 -18.43 32.84 23.43
CA LEU A 11 -18.91 31.47 23.30
C LEU A 11 -17.78 30.46 23.47
N ILE A 12 -16.61 30.73 22.87
CA ILE A 12 -15.40 29.91 23.03
C ILE A 12 -14.95 29.90 24.49
N THR A 13 -14.88 31.07 25.13
CA THR A 13 -14.45 31.20 26.53
C THR A 13 -15.39 30.42 27.45
N ARG A 14 -16.71 30.54 27.26
CA ARG A 14 -17.70 29.79 28.05
C ARG A 14 -17.59 28.27 27.82
N THR A 15 -17.41 27.82 26.58
CA THR A 15 -17.21 26.38 26.32
C THR A 15 -15.90 25.84 26.90
N LEU A 16 -14.84 26.64 26.96
CA LEU A 16 -13.58 26.24 27.58
C LEU A 16 -13.70 26.16 29.10
N ASP A 17 -14.36 27.14 29.74
CA ASP A 17 -14.59 27.14 31.18
C ASP A 17 -15.51 25.98 31.61
N ASP A 18 -16.59 25.71 30.84
CA ASP A 18 -17.51 24.61 31.11
C ASP A 18 -16.82 23.24 31.05
N HIS A 19 -15.83 23.07 30.17
CA HIS A 19 -15.09 21.80 30.02
C HIS A 19 -13.78 21.72 30.80
N ALA A 20 -13.28 22.83 31.35
CA ALA A 20 -12.06 22.83 32.16
C ALA A 20 -12.24 22.05 33.47
N ALA A 21 -13.45 22.06 34.05
CA ALA A 21 -13.77 21.30 35.27
C ALA A 21 -13.90 19.78 35.03
N ASP A 22 -14.20 19.36 33.80
CA ASP A 22 -14.33 17.96 33.41
C ASP A 22 -13.00 17.34 32.91
N ALA A 23 -11.94 18.16 32.83
CA ALA A 23 -10.63 17.67 32.42
C ALA A 23 -10.10 16.65 33.46
N PRO A 24 -9.71 15.44 33.04
CA PRO A 24 -9.11 14.48 33.95
C PRO A 24 -7.83 15.08 34.54
N SER A 25 -7.69 15.03 35.87
CA SER A 25 -6.46 15.47 36.51
C SER A 25 -5.26 14.67 35.99
N ASP A 26 -4.08 15.28 35.91
CA ASP A 26 -2.85 14.61 35.47
C ASP A 26 -2.56 13.32 36.27
N ALA A 27 -2.92 13.32 37.56
CA ALA A 27 -2.86 12.15 38.43
C ALA A 27 -3.82 11.03 38.00
N GLY A 28 -5.00 11.36 37.49
CA GLY A 28 -5.99 10.43 36.95
C GLY A 28 -5.52 9.77 35.65
N LEU A 29 -4.84 10.51 34.78
CA LEU A 29 -4.27 9.98 33.53
C LEU A 29 -3.20 8.92 33.80
N LEU A 30 -2.25 9.21 34.69
CA LEU A 30 -1.21 8.25 35.07
C LEU A 30 -1.80 6.99 35.73
N THR A 31 -2.79 7.18 36.61
CA THR A 31 -3.48 6.07 37.28
C THR A 31 -4.24 5.20 36.26
N GLY A 32 -4.90 5.80 35.28
CA GLY A 32 -5.60 5.09 34.20
C GLY A 32 -4.65 4.26 33.33
N VAL A 33 -3.47 4.80 32.99
CA VAL A 33 -2.43 4.09 32.23
C VAL A 33 -1.87 2.91 33.03
N HIS A 34 -1.54 3.10 34.30
CA HIS A 34 -1.06 2.02 35.16
C HIS A 34 -2.10 0.90 35.33
N THR A 35 -3.38 1.26 35.46
CA THR A 35 -4.46 0.29 35.61
C THR A 35 -4.65 -0.54 34.33
N ARG A 36 -4.59 0.09 33.14
CA ARG A 36 -4.62 -0.64 31.85
C ARG A 36 -3.41 -1.54 31.64
N LEU A 37 -2.20 -1.08 31.99
CA LEU A 37 -0.98 -1.89 31.88
C LEU A 37 -1.00 -3.09 32.83
N ARG A 38 -1.47 -2.91 34.07
CA ARG A 38 -1.60 -3.99 35.06
C ARG A 38 -2.62 -5.03 34.61
N ARG A 39 -3.74 -4.62 34.01
CA ARG A 39 -4.74 -5.55 33.45
C ARG A 39 -4.18 -6.39 32.31
N ARG A 40 -3.40 -5.80 31.39
CA ARG A 40 -2.72 -6.55 30.30
C ARG A 40 -1.65 -7.53 30.82
N ARG A 41 -0.97 -7.20 31.92
CA ARG A 41 0.04 -8.08 32.51
C ARG A 41 -0.61 -9.28 33.20
N ASN A 42 -1.73 -9.07 33.90
CA ASN A 42 -2.45 -10.15 34.58
C ASN A 42 -3.14 -11.13 33.61
N THR A 43 -3.64 -10.66 32.46
CA THR A 43 -4.26 -11.57 31.46
C THR A 43 -3.24 -12.48 30.76
N ARG A 44 -1.97 -12.05 30.64
CA ARG A 44 -0.91 -12.89 30.04
C ARG A 44 -0.41 -14.00 30.97
N VAL A 45 -0.44 -13.80 32.28
CA VAL A 45 0.00 -14.81 33.26
C VAL A 45 -0.99 -15.98 33.34
N LEU A 46 -2.30 -15.72 33.21
CA LEU A 46 -3.33 -16.77 33.18
C LEU A 46 -3.26 -17.63 31.91
N GLY A 47 -2.86 -17.07 30.76
CA GLY A 47 -2.71 -17.83 29.51
C GLY A 47 -1.56 -18.82 29.50
N ALA A 48 -0.48 -18.55 30.25
CA ALA A 48 0.68 -19.45 30.34
C ALA A 48 0.41 -20.70 31.19
N ALA A 49 -0.45 -20.61 32.21
CA ALA A 49 -0.79 -21.74 33.08
C ALA A 49 -1.65 -22.81 32.37
N VAL A 50 -2.49 -22.40 31.41
CA VAL A 50 -3.35 -23.33 30.65
C VAL A 50 -2.55 -24.14 29.63
N LEU A 51 -1.50 -23.57 29.03
CA LEU A 51 -0.62 -24.29 28.08
C LEU A 51 0.27 -25.33 28.78
N ALA A 52 0.64 -25.12 30.05
CA ALA A 52 1.44 -26.10 30.80
C ALA A 52 0.64 -27.38 31.14
N CYS A 53 -0.68 -27.26 31.39
CA CYS A 53 -1.51 -28.45 31.68
C CYS A 53 -1.85 -29.28 30.44
N ALA A 54 -1.89 -28.67 29.24
CA ALA A 54 -2.14 -29.41 27.99
C ALA A 54 -0.92 -30.25 27.54
N ALA A 55 0.29 -29.92 27.99
CA ALA A 55 1.51 -30.65 27.61
C ALA A 55 1.71 -31.98 28.36
N VAL A 56 1.02 -32.22 29.48
CA VAL A 56 1.19 -33.43 30.30
C VAL A 56 0.27 -34.58 29.83
N ALA A 57 -0.73 -34.31 28.99
CA ALA A 57 -1.70 -35.31 28.52
C ALA A 57 -1.36 -35.96 27.16
N ALA A 58 -0.27 -35.57 26.50
CA ALA A 58 0.09 -36.05 25.16
C ALA A 58 1.41 -36.87 25.13
N THR A 59 1.70 -37.64 26.18
CA THR A 59 2.94 -38.42 26.32
C THR A 59 2.72 -39.93 26.30
N VAL A 60 1.88 -40.48 25.41
CA VAL A 60 1.93 -41.91 25.07
C VAL A 60 1.50 -42.11 23.62
N THR A 61 2.49 -42.19 22.71
CA THR A 61 2.61 -43.07 21.52
C THR A 61 3.35 -42.36 20.38
N ALA A 62 4.65 -42.63 20.25
CA ALA A 62 5.37 -42.89 18.99
C ALA A 62 6.88 -42.71 19.25
N GLY A 63 7.51 -43.75 19.79
CA GLY A 63 8.93 -43.92 19.61
C GLY A 63 9.17 -44.47 18.22
N GLN A 64 9.96 -43.75 17.40
CA GLN A 64 10.97 -44.31 16.49
C GLN A 64 11.75 -43.21 15.77
N SER A 65 13.08 -43.32 15.89
CA SER A 65 14.11 -42.85 14.96
C SER A 65 14.47 -41.36 14.92
N LEU A 66 15.39 -40.97 15.82
CA LEU A 66 16.30 -39.85 15.60
C LEU A 66 17.62 -40.38 15.02
N ASN A 67 17.69 -40.52 13.70
CA ASN A 67 18.96 -40.48 12.99
C ASN A 67 19.20 -39.04 12.56
N SER A 68 20.15 -38.38 13.22
CA SER A 68 20.71 -37.11 12.80
C SER A 68 21.60 -37.35 11.58
N GLU A 69 20.98 -37.45 10.40
CA GLU A 69 21.68 -37.25 9.14
C GLU A 69 21.66 -35.76 8.81
N VAL A 70 22.86 -35.19 8.75
CA VAL A 70 23.15 -33.89 8.15
C VAL A 70 22.65 -33.94 6.71
N SER A 71 21.47 -33.37 6.47
CA SER A 71 20.92 -33.23 5.13
C SER A 71 21.85 -32.35 4.30
N PRO A 72 22.39 -32.83 3.16
CA PRO A 72 23.09 -31.98 2.23
C PRO A 72 22.13 -30.89 1.72
N ALA A 73 22.66 -29.68 1.52
CA ALA A 73 21.97 -28.49 1.09
C ALA A 73 20.81 -28.82 0.11
N LYS A 74 19.58 -28.62 0.58
CA LYS A 74 18.37 -28.75 -0.22
C LYS A 74 18.49 -27.75 -1.37
N GLU A 75 18.67 -28.30 -2.56
CA GLU A 75 18.67 -27.59 -3.84
C GLU A 75 17.51 -26.58 -3.84
N PRO A 76 17.76 -25.30 -4.16
CA PRO A 76 16.71 -24.30 -4.15
C PRO A 76 15.63 -24.74 -5.15
N VAL A 77 14.48 -25.15 -4.62
CA VAL A 77 13.30 -25.47 -5.43
C VAL A 77 13.03 -24.23 -6.26
N ALA A 78 13.26 -24.33 -7.57
CA ALA A 78 13.02 -23.25 -8.50
C ALA A 78 11.60 -22.72 -8.25
N PRO A 79 11.42 -21.40 -8.02
CA PRO A 79 10.10 -20.86 -7.79
C PRO A 79 9.22 -21.25 -8.96
N GLN A 80 8.20 -22.07 -8.70
CA GLN A 80 7.24 -22.42 -9.73
C GLN A 80 6.61 -21.12 -10.22
N THR A 81 6.93 -20.75 -11.45
CA THR A 81 6.37 -19.59 -12.13
C THR A 81 4.90 -19.91 -12.41
N ILE A 82 4.04 -19.78 -11.40
CA ILE A 82 2.60 -19.78 -11.62
C ILE A 82 2.37 -18.55 -12.52
N PRO A 83 1.93 -18.73 -13.79
CA PRO A 83 1.49 -17.61 -14.59
C PRO A 83 0.49 -16.86 -13.73
N ALA A 84 0.50 -15.53 -13.72
CA ALA A 84 -0.61 -14.79 -13.11
C ALA A 84 -1.86 -15.17 -13.92
N ALA A 85 -2.48 -16.27 -13.53
CA ALA A 85 -3.39 -17.00 -14.36
C ALA A 85 -4.60 -16.11 -14.50
N ARG A 86 -4.93 -15.75 -15.75
CA ARG A 86 -6.24 -15.19 -16.05
C ARG A 86 -7.24 -16.21 -15.56
N THR A 87 -7.79 -15.93 -14.39
CA THR A 87 -8.85 -16.74 -13.83
C THR A 87 -10.08 -16.30 -14.58
N GLN A 88 -10.69 -17.23 -15.33
CA GLN A 88 -11.99 -16.95 -15.92
C GLN A 88 -12.98 -16.77 -14.78
N SER A 89 -13.57 -15.58 -14.73
CA SER A 89 -14.63 -15.22 -13.80
C SER A 89 -15.86 -16.11 -14.04
N LYS A 90 -16.71 -16.25 -13.01
CA LYS A 90 -18.06 -16.82 -13.17
C LYS A 90 -18.92 -16.04 -14.15
N THR A 91 -18.62 -14.75 -14.35
CA THR A 91 -19.24 -13.84 -15.32
C THR A 91 -18.57 -13.88 -16.70
N GLY A 92 -17.53 -14.70 -16.90
CA GLY A 92 -16.77 -14.80 -18.16
C GLY A 92 -15.74 -13.68 -18.37
N LEU A 93 -15.63 -12.73 -17.44
CA LEU A 93 -14.62 -11.67 -17.48
C LEU A 93 -13.21 -12.23 -17.24
N SER A 94 -12.22 -11.65 -17.92
CA SER A 94 -10.82 -11.86 -17.56
C SER A 94 -10.53 -11.10 -16.27
N LEU A 95 -10.08 -11.79 -15.22
CA LEU A 95 -9.73 -11.17 -13.95
C LEU A 95 -8.21 -11.01 -13.79
N ARG A 96 -7.81 -10.05 -12.93
CA ARG A 96 -6.43 -9.87 -12.47
C ARG A 96 -6.43 -9.47 -10.99
N TRP A 97 -5.32 -9.71 -10.31
CA TRP A 97 -5.16 -9.33 -8.90
C TRP A 97 -4.82 -7.85 -8.77
N GLU A 98 -5.34 -7.24 -7.72
CA GLU A 98 -4.97 -5.92 -7.20
C GLU A 98 -4.58 -6.07 -5.74
N SER A 99 -3.62 -5.26 -5.31
CA SER A 99 -3.10 -5.29 -3.94
C SER A 99 -3.06 -3.89 -3.37
N TYR A 100 -3.31 -3.78 -2.06
CA TYR A 100 -3.14 -2.55 -1.30
C TYR A 100 -2.98 -2.88 0.19
N LYS A 101 -1.95 -2.34 0.83
CA LYS A 101 -1.54 -2.61 2.21
C LYS A 101 -1.50 -4.11 2.51
N THR A 102 -2.52 -4.62 3.20
CA THR A 102 -2.62 -5.98 3.74
C THR A 102 -3.68 -6.82 3.02
N VAL A 103 -4.30 -6.31 1.95
CA VAL A 103 -5.37 -7.00 1.21
C VAL A 103 -5.02 -7.12 -0.28
N GLN A 104 -5.50 -8.20 -0.88
CA GLN A 104 -5.52 -8.41 -2.33
C GLN A 104 -6.90 -8.86 -2.80
N VAL A 105 -7.28 -8.50 -4.02
CA VAL A 105 -8.63 -8.71 -4.58
C VAL A 105 -8.55 -8.94 -6.08
N LEU A 106 -9.46 -9.75 -6.65
CA LEU A 106 -9.62 -9.91 -8.09
C LEU A 106 -10.49 -8.78 -8.64
N VAL A 107 -10.05 -8.20 -9.76
CA VAL A 107 -10.79 -7.18 -10.51
C VAL A 107 -10.89 -7.55 -11.99
N PRO A 108 -11.92 -7.08 -12.72
CA PRO A 108 -11.94 -7.19 -14.17
C PRO A 108 -10.69 -6.55 -14.78
N ALA A 109 -10.04 -7.26 -15.70
CA ALA A 109 -8.82 -6.79 -16.36
C ALA A 109 -9.04 -5.57 -17.28
N SER A 110 -10.31 -5.28 -17.61
CA SER A 110 -10.71 -4.06 -18.32
C SER A 110 -10.64 -2.80 -17.44
N TRP A 111 -10.60 -2.94 -16.10
CA TRP A 111 -10.49 -1.81 -15.19
C TRP A 111 -9.03 -1.36 -15.14
N GLN A 112 -8.72 -0.31 -15.91
CA GLN A 112 -7.34 0.18 -16.12
C GLN A 112 -7.14 1.63 -15.68
N THR A 113 -8.20 2.29 -15.20
CA THR A 113 -8.14 3.64 -14.68
C THR A 113 -7.87 3.61 -13.19
N TYR A 114 -6.83 4.31 -12.75
CA TYR A 114 -6.40 4.36 -11.36
C TYR A 114 -6.45 5.77 -10.81
N VAL A 115 -6.97 5.92 -9.60
CA VAL A 115 -7.12 7.22 -8.93
C VAL A 115 -6.55 7.16 -7.53
N SER A 116 -5.88 8.22 -7.09
CA SER A 116 -5.46 8.40 -5.70
C SER A 116 -6.35 9.43 -5.01
N GLY A 117 -6.91 9.12 -3.84
CA GLY A 117 -7.74 10.06 -3.10
C GLY A 117 -8.92 9.41 -2.38
N PRO A 118 -9.76 10.21 -1.70
CA PRO A 118 -11.02 9.73 -1.13
C PRO A 118 -12.01 9.28 -2.22
N ALA A 119 -12.89 8.35 -1.87
CA ALA A 119 -13.99 7.92 -2.73
C ALA A 119 -15.20 8.85 -2.56
N PRO A 120 -16.01 9.09 -3.61
CA PRO A 120 -15.73 8.92 -5.04
C PRO A 120 -15.26 10.25 -5.67
N CYS A 121 -13.94 10.49 -5.73
CA CYS A 121 -13.37 11.71 -6.31
C CYS A 121 -12.82 11.49 -7.73
N SER A 122 -13.48 10.68 -8.56
CA SER A 122 -13.10 10.49 -9.96
C SER A 122 -14.19 11.01 -10.90
N LEU A 123 -13.79 11.70 -11.97
CA LEU A 123 -14.65 12.09 -13.09
C LEU A 123 -14.25 11.36 -14.38
N SER A 124 -13.59 10.20 -14.25
CA SER A 124 -13.18 9.43 -15.43
C SER A 124 -14.36 8.74 -16.10
N SER A 125 -14.27 8.50 -17.40
CA SER A 125 -15.25 7.67 -18.11
C SER A 125 -14.91 6.19 -17.91
N GLY A 126 -15.78 5.46 -17.21
CA GLY A 126 -15.67 4.02 -17.01
C GLY A 126 -15.10 3.60 -15.65
N PRO A 127 -14.89 2.28 -15.44
CA PRO A 127 -14.59 1.74 -14.13
C PRO A 127 -13.23 2.15 -13.56
N VAL A 128 -13.19 2.40 -12.25
CA VAL A 128 -12.01 2.96 -11.56
C VAL A 128 -11.53 2.08 -10.43
N ILE A 129 -10.21 2.03 -10.25
CA ILE A 129 -9.56 1.49 -9.06
C ILE A 129 -8.94 2.64 -8.27
N GLY A 130 -9.61 3.01 -7.18
CA GLY A 130 -9.20 4.06 -6.27
C GLY A 130 -8.39 3.55 -5.09
N ARG A 131 -7.49 4.38 -4.58
CA ARG A 131 -6.73 4.14 -3.34
C ARG A 131 -6.70 5.41 -2.52
N LEU A 132 -7.09 5.34 -1.25
CA LEU A 132 -6.84 6.46 -0.36
C LEU A 132 -5.33 6.60 -0.14
N SER A 133 -4.80 7.78 -0.44
CA SER A 133 -3.38 8.02 -0.22
C SER A 133 -3.08 8.15 1.27
N PRO A 134 -2.04 7.48 1.79
CA PRO A 134 -1.68 7.53 3.22
C PRO A 134 -1.22 8.92 3.71
N TRP A 135 -0.85 9.83 2.80
CA TRP A 135 -0.50 11.23 3.13
C TRP A 135 -1.69 12.18 3.09
N LEU A 136 -2.86 11.73 2.63
CA LEU A 136 -4.08 12.54 2.68
C LEU A 136 -4.75 12.35 4.03
N ASP A 137 -5.22 13.46 4.59
CA ASP A 137 -6.08 13.45 5.75
C ASP A 137 -7.37 12.70 5.44
N ARG A 138 -7.71 11.70 6.28
CA ARG A 138 -8.93 10.90 6.15
C ARG A 138 -10.19 11.75 6.29
N GLU A 139 -10.09 12.90 6.96
CA GLU A 139 -11.21 13.83 7.12
C GLU A 139 -11.52 14.58 5.82
N ARG A 140 -10.58 14.64 4.88
CA ARG A 140 -10.82 15.18 3.54
C ARG A 140 -11.50 14.12 2.67
N GLY A 141 -12.80 13.94 2.88
CA GLY A 141 -13.66 13.17 1.98
C GLY A 141 -14.03 13.94 0.70
N CYS A 142 -14.63 13.25 -0.26
CA CYS A 142 -15.34 13.89 -1.35
C CYS A 142 -16.61 14.56 -0.81
N ALA A 143 -17.00 15.70 -1.38
CA ALA A 143 -18.21 16.41 -0.97
C ALA A 143 -19.50 15.58 -1.21
N LEU A 144 -19.45 14.67 -2.17
CA LEU A 144 -20.55 13.78 -2.52
C LEU A 144 -20.30 12.39 -1.96
N ALA A 145 -21.33 11.80 -1.34
CA ALA A 145 -21.29 10.40 -0.91
C ALA A 145 -21.26 9.45 -2.12
N VAL A 146 -21.94 9.82 -3.20
CA VAL A 146 -21.96 9.12 -4.49
C VAL A 146 -22.11 10.15 -5.62
N LEU A 147 -21.52 9.89 -6.79
CA LEU A 147 -21.71 10.73 -7.97
C LEU A 147 -23.18 10.72 -8.44
N PRO A 148 -23.66 11.81 -9.08
CA PRO A 148 -24.96 11.83 -9.74
C PRO A 148 -25.09 10.67 -10.74
N LEU A 149 -26.31 10.16 -10.93
CA LEU A 149 -26.55 8.97 -11.76
C LEU A 149 -25.95 9.07 -13.18
N ALA A 150 -25.97 10.26 -13.78
CA ALA A 150 -25.43 10.50 -15.12
C ALA A 150 -23.90 10.39 -15.21
N ASP A 151 -23.20 10.62 -14.10
CA ASP A 151 -21.74 10.60 -14.00
C ASP A 151 -21.23 9.38 -13.23
N ARG A 152 -22.13 8.50 -12.79
CA ARG A 152 -21.77 7.38 -11.91
C ARG A 152 -21.08 6.28 -12.72
N GLN A 153 -19.96 5.82 -12.20
CA GLN A 153 -19.21 4.69 -12.75
C GLN A 153 -19.00 3.59 -11.70
N GLU A 154 -18.70 2.39 -12.19
CA GLU A 154 -18.25 1.31 -11.31
C GLU A 154 -16.90 1.68 -10.67
N TYR A 155 -16.71 1.29 -9.42
CA TYR A 155 -15.39 1.42 -8.81
C TYR A 155 -15.08 0.32 -7.81
N LEU A 156 -13.79 0.13 -7.58
CA LEU A 156 -13.19 -0.53 -6.44
C LEU A 156 -12.36 0.54 -5.73
N TRP A 157 -12.55 0.70 -4.43
CA TRP A 157 -11.78 1.65 -3.64
C TRP A 157 -11.12 0.97 -2.44
N PHE A 158 -9.81 1.10 -2.35
CA PHE A 158 -9.04 0.63 -1.20
C PHE A 158 -8.89 1.71 -0.14
N ASP A 159 -9.04 1.28 1.11
CA ASP A 159 -8.98 2.11 2.32
C ASP A 159 -9.98 3.26 2.28
N ASP A 160 -11.19 2.94 1.83
CA ASP A 160 -12.30 3.88 1.83
C ASP A 160 -12.63 4.36 3.26
N VAL A 161 -13.01 5.64 3.36
CA VAL A 161 -13.43 6.27 4.62
C VAL A 161 -14.84 5.87 5.03
N GLN A 162 -15.59 5.27 4.11
CA GLN A 162 -16.92 4.73 4.38
C GLN A 162 -16.86 3.56 5.37
N LYS A 163 -17.89 3.46 6.23
CA LYS A 163 -18.02 2.33 7.16
C LYS A 163 -18.44 1.06 6.41
N PRO A 164 -18.03 -0.14 6.89
CA PRO A 164 -18.52 -1.40 6.36
C PRO A 164 -20.05 -1.48 6.34
N GLY A 165 -20.61 -2.03 5.26
CA GLY A 165 -22.05 -2.12 5.05
C GLY A 165 -22.44 -2.13 3.58
N ILE A 166 -23.74 -2.23 3.31
CA ILE A 166 -24.33 -2.15 1.96
C ILE A 166 -25.19 -0.90 1.90
N LYS A 167 -25.00 -0.11 0.84
CA LYS A 167 -25.82 1.08 0.51
C LYS A 167 -26.42 0.90 -0.87
N GLN A 168 -27.72 1.11 -0.97
CA GLN A 168 -28.42 1.15 -2.24
C GLN A 168 -28.61 2.60 -2.67
N TYR A 169 -28.42 2.85 -3.95
CA TYR A 169 -28.63 4.14 -4.59
C TYR A 169 -29.65 3.98 -5.73
N ASP A 170 -30.03 5.10 -6.33
CA ASP A 170 -30.87 5.15 -7.53
C ASP A 170 -30.23 4.42 -8.72
N GLY A 171 -31.07 3.96 -9.67
CA GLY A 171 -30.61 3.28 -10.89
C GLY A 171 -29.94 1.93 -10.65
N ASP A 172 -30.40 1.19 -9.64
CA ASP A 172 -29.93 -0.15 -9.23
C ASP A 172 -28.44 -0.21 -8.83
N TRP A 173 -27.85 0.94 -8.52
CA TRP A 173 -26.48 1.03 -8.04
C TRP A 173 -26.39 0.60 -6.58
N THR A 174 -25.41 -0.24 -6.28
CA THR A 174 -25.14 -0.65 -4.91
C THR A 174 -23.66 -0.52 -4.60
N GLU A 175 -23.36 0.13 -3.47
CA GLU A 175 -22.03 0.17 -2.86
C GLU A 175 -22.00 -0.80 -1.69
N GLU A 176 -20.99 -1.65 -1.65
CA GLU A 176 -20.73 -2.53 -0.52
C GLU A 176 -19.29 -2.35 -0.07
N THR A 177 -19.13 -2.07 1.23
CA THR A 177 -17.84 -1.92 1.90
C THR A 177 -17.63 -3.08 2.87
N ARG A 178 -16.49 -3.75 2.75
CA ARG A 178 -16.06 -4.79 3.71
C ARG A 178 -14.71 -4.43 4.31
N GLU A 179 -14.50 -4.77 5.58
CA GLU A 179 -13.17 -4.70 6.19
C GLU A 179 -12.45 -6.04 6.00
N VAL A 180 -11.28 -6.01 5.36
CA VAL A 180 -10.43 -7.18 5.14
C VAL A 180 -9.02 -6.84 5.60
N ALA A 181 -8.53 -7.57 6.61
CA ALA A 181 -7.20 -7.34 7.20
C ALA A 181 -6.94 -5.88 7.63
N GLY A 182 -7.96 -5.18 8.14
CA GLY A 182 -7.88 -3.79 8.57
C GLY A 182 -7.95 -2.75 7.45
N VAL A 183 -8.27 -3.15 6.22
CA VAL A 183 -8.49 -2.27 5.07
C VAL A 183 -9.95 -2.31 4.66
N HIS A 184 -10.59 -1.14 4.55
CA HIS A 184 -11.91 -1.06 3.94
C HIS A 184 -11.81 -1.19 2.42
N VAL A 185 -12.54 -2.14 1.86
CA VAL A 185 -12.64 -2.38 0.43
C VAL A 185 -14.08 -2.10 0.02
N SER A 186 -14.28 -1.02 -0.74
CA SER A 186 -15.59 -0.60 -1.24
C SER A 186 -15.73 -0.92 -2.71
N VAL A 187 -16.88 -1.46 -3.12
CA VAL A 187 -17.22 -1.69 -4.52
C VAL A 187 -18.58 -1.09 -4.84
N LEU A 188 -18.62 -0.16 -5.79
CA LEU A 188 -19.85 0.38 -6.38
C LEU A 188 -20.06 -0.25 -7.74
N SER A 189 -21.21 -0.89 -7.97
CA SER A 189 -21.58 -1.50 -9.26
C SER A 189 -23.10 -1.61 -9.40
N GLN A 190 -23.58 -1.62 -10.65
CA GLN A 190 -24.96 -2.01 -10.99
C GLN A 190 -25.15 -3.53 -11.07
N SER A 191 -24.04 -4.28 -11.15
CA SER A 191 -24.04 -5.74 -11.26
C SER A 191 -23.74 -6.36 -9.90
N ASP A 192 -24.77 -6.95 -9.29
CA ASP A 192 -24.64 -7.76 -8.07
C ASP A 192 -23.59 -8.87 -8.20
N ALA A 193 -23.50 -9.49 -9.38
CA ALA A 193 -22.53 -10.54 -9.66
C ALA A 193 -21.09 -10.01 -9.65
N THR A 194 -20.84 -8.87 -10.30
CA THR A 194 -19.52 -8.23 -10.33
C THR A 194 -19.12 -7.78 -8.93
N ARG A 195 -20.02 -7.10 -8.19
CA ARG A 195 -19.77 -6.64 -6.82
C ARG A 195 -19.37 -7.78 -5.90
N ARG A 196 -20.18 -8.85 -5.88
CA ARG A 196 -19.90 -10.03 -5.05
C ARG A 196 -18.61 -10.73 -5.46
N GLU A 197 -18.37 -10.91 -6.75
CA GLU A 197 -17.14 -11.57 -7.20
C GLU A 197 -15.88 -10.84 -6.77
N ILE A 198 -15.86 -9.50 -6.88
CA ILE A 198 -14.74 -8.69 -6.39
C ILE A 198 -14.62 -8.86 -4.88
N LEU A 199 -15.68 -8.59 -4.11
CA LEU A 199 -15.60 -8.62 -2.64
C LEU A 199 -15.39 -10.01 -2.02
N ASP A 200 -15.88 -11.07 -2.64
CA ASP A 200 -15.69 -12.45 -2.19
C ASP A 200 -14.27 -12.96 -2.50
N SER A 201 -13.57 -12.33 -3.45
CA SER A 201 -12.17 -12.63 -3.74
C SER A 201 -11.17 -11.89 -2.83
N ALA A 202 -11.66 -10.91 -2.06
CA ALA A 202 -10.82 -10.10 -1.19
C ALA A 202 -10.23 -10.96 -0.05
N THR A 203 -8.91 -11.05 0.02
CA THR A 203 -8.20 -11.88 0.99
C THR A 203 -7.01 -11.16 1.61
N PRO A 204 -6.65 -11.48 2.87
CA PRO A 204 -5.42 -10.97 3.47
C PRO A 204 -4.16 -11.40 2.72
N ILE A 205 -3.17 -10.51 2.68
CA ILE A 205 -1.80 -10.82 2.28
C ILE A 205 -1.07 -11.37 3.51
N LEU A 206 -0.80 -12.69 3.54
CA LEU A 206 -0.15 -13.34 4.68
C LEU A 206 1.38 -13.19 4.65
N THR A 207 1.98 -13.39 3.48
CA THR A 207 3.43 -13.28 3.27
C THR A 207 3.72 -12.33 2.12
N THR A 208 3.23 -12.68 0.93
CA THR A 208 3.29 -11.87 -0.28
C THR A 208 1.95 -11.90 -0.99
N ASP A 209 1.67 -10.85 -1.76
CA ASP A 209 0.55 -10.86 -2.70
C ASP A 209 0.80 -11.84 -3.86
N LYS A 210 -0.14 -11.88 -4.80
CA LYS A 210 -0.06 -12.75 -5.99
C LYS A 210 1.06 -12.39 -6.97
N TYR A 211 1.67 -11.21 -6.81
CA TYR A 211 2.82 -10.78 -7.61
C TYR A 211 4.15 -11.01 -6.91
N GLY A 212 4.15 -11.45 -5.64
CA GLY A 212 5.36 -11.68 -4.84
C GLY A 212 5.75 -10.48 -3.98
N CYS A 213 4.85 -9.49 -3.84
CA CYS A 213 5.09 -8.29 -3.05
C CYS A 213 4.66 -8.51 -1.59
N PRO A 214 5.57 -8.46 -0.60
CA PRO A 214 5.15 -8.50 0.80
C PRO A 214 4.32 -7.26 1.16
N SER A 215 3.40 -7.39 2.12
CA SER A 215 2.53 -6.27 2.56
C SER A 215 3.33 -5.13 3.21
N ARG A 216 4.52 -5.44 3.72
CA ARG A 216 5.50 -4.51 4.29
C ARG A 216 6.89 -4.96 3.92
N ILE A 217 7.80 -4.00 3.74
CA ILE A 217 9.23 -4.28 3.60
C ILE A 217 9.96 -3.86 4.88
N GLY A 218 10.97 -4.63 5.26
CA GLY A 218 11.89 -4.23 6.32
C GLY A 218 12.74 -3.01 5.91
N GLY A 219 13.51 -2.49 6.86
CA GLY A 219 14.48 -1.43 6.59
C GLY A 219 15.56 -1.85 5.57
N ASP A 220 16.43 -0.92 5.22
CA ASP A 220 17.40 -1.04 4.11
C ASP A 220 18.36 -2.24 4.21
N GLN A 221 18.58 -2.76 5.43
CA GLN A 221 19.48 -3.89 5.67
C GLN A 221 19.11 -5.17 4.92
N ALA A 222 17.82 -5.44 4.68
CA ALA A 222 17.39 -6.69 4.04
C ALA A 222 17.79 -6.80 2.55
N PHE A 223 18.20 -5.70 1.92
CA PHE A 223 18.45 -5.67 0.48
C PHE A 223 19.95 -5.63 0.12
N GLN A 224 20.80 -5.11 1.02
CA GLN A 224 22.23 -4.88 0.80
C GLN A 224 23.04 -6.12 0.34
N GLU A 225 22.60 -7.34 0.64
CA GLU A 225 23.33 -8.56 0.27
C GLU A 225 23.09 -9.02 -1.18
N SER A 226 21.99 -8.59 -1.81
CA SER A 226 21.55 -9.12 -3.12
C SER A 226 21.92 -8.26 -4.34
N SER A 227 22.28 -7.00 -4.14
CA SER A 227 22.46 -6.01 -5.22
C SER A 227 23.88 -5.94 -5.82
N SER A 228 24.83 -6.71 -5.30
CA SER A 228 26.23 -6.72 -5.80
C SER A 228 26.40 -7.44 -7.14
N ARG A 229 25.40 -8.24 -7.58
CA ARG A 229 25.48 -8.99 -8.83
C ARG A 229 24.90 -8.17 -9.98
N ARG A 230 25.77 -7.59 -10.83
CA ARG A 230 25.33 -7.16 -12.17
C ARG A 230 24.85 -8.38 -12.95
N ALA A 231 23.63 -8.31 -13.47
CA ALA A 231 23.14 -9.26 -14.44
C ALA A 231 24.10 -9.28 -15.64
N ARG A 232 24.49 -10.48 -16.10
CA ARG A 232 25.25 -10.60 -17.35
C ARG A 232 24.28 -10.48 -18.52
N ASP A 233 24.77 -10.08 -19.69
CA ASP A 233 23.93 -9.99 -20.90
C ASP A 233 23.14 -11.27 -21.20
N ALA A 234 23.74 -12.44 -20.92
CA ALA A 234 23.07 -13.72 -21.08
C ALA A 234 21.86 -13.88 -20.13
N ASP A 235 21.98 -13.38 -18.89
CA ASP A 235 20.90 -13.42 -17.89
C ASP A 235 19.75 -12.48 -18.30
N LEU A 236 20.09 -11.30 -18.83
CA LEU A 236 19.12 -10.31 -19.31
C LEU A 236 18.28 -10.83 -20.48
N ARG A 237 18.90 -11.52 -21.43
CA ARG A 237 18.18 -12.16 -22.55
C ARG A 237 17.21 -13.24 -22.10
N ALA A 238 17.49 -13.86 -20.95
CA ALA A 238 16.67 -14.91 -20.35
C ALA A 238 15.62 -14.40 -19.35
N VAL A 239 15.49 -13.08 -19.16
CA VAL A 239 14.45 -12.52 -18.28
C VAL A 239 13.06 -12.85 -18.83
N SER A 240 12.31 -13.62 -18.05
CA SER A 240 10.93 -13.99 -18.38
C SER A 240 9.90 -13.15 -17.64
N LEU A 241 10.30 -12.56 -16.52
CA LEU A 241 9.39 -12.00 -15.52
C LEU A 241 10.05 -10.85 -14.76
N VAL A 242 9.33 -9.76 -14.57
CA VAL A 242 9.69 -8.72 -13.60
C VAL A 242 8.48 -8.44 -12.71
N SER A 243 8.66 -8.52 -11.39
CA SER A 243 7.63 -8.13 -10.42
C SER A 243 7.93 -6.75 -9.87
N ILE A 244 6.94 -5.87 -9.81
CA ILE A 244 7.07 -4.47 -9.37
C ILE A 244 6.19 -4.28 -8.14
N CYS A 245 6.80 -3.91 -7.03
CA CYS A 245 6.12 -3.70 -5.76
C CYS A 245 6.32 -2.26 -5.32
N GLU A 246 5.25 -1.49 -5.25
CA GLU A 246 5.29 -0.09 -4.84
C GLU A 246 4.92 0.05 -3.36
N TYR A 247 5.73 0.77 -2.61
CA TYR A 247 5.57 0.99 -1.17
C TYR A 247 5.55 2.47 -0.84
N TRP A 248 4.88 2.79 0.26
CA TRP A 248 4.89 4.13 0.86
C TRP A 248 5.52 4.12 2.24
N GLY A 249 6.49 5.00 2.47
CA GLY A 249 7.22 5.13 3.73
C GLY A 249 6.76 6.28 4.64
N GLY A 250 5.92 7.20 4.17
CA GLY A 250 5.52 8.38 4.94
C GLY A 250 4.66 8.07 6.15
N GLY A 251 5.01 8.70 7.28
CA GLY A 251 4.24 8.68 8.53
C GLY A 251 4.32 7.39 9.35
N VAL A 252 5.04 6.37 8.88
CA VAL A 252 5.23 5.12 9.64
C VAL A 252 6.49 5.19 10.50
N SER A 253 6.38 4.72 11.74
CA SER A 253 7.53 4.48 12.60
C SER A 253 8.57 3.62 11.87
N PRO A 254 9.89 3.87 12.02
CA PRO A 254 10.96 3.04 11.45
C PRO A 254 10.78 1.54 11.73
N VAL A 255 10.09 1.21 12.83
CA VAL A 255 9.80 -0.16 13.26
C VAL A 255 8.81 -0.89 12.34
N GLN A 256 7.87 -0.17 11.73
CA GLN A 256 6.79 -0.78 10.96
C GLN A 256 7.10 -0.94 9.46
N GLY A 257 8.08 -0.17 8.96
CA GLY A 257 8.49 -0.18 7.56
C GLY A 257 7.42 0.30 6.57
N PRO A 258 7.82 0.56 5.31
CA PRO A 258 6.91 0.96 4.25
C PRO A 258 5.79 -0.06 3.98
N THR A 259 4.58 0.41 3.70
CA THR A 259 3.42 -0.44 3.38
C THR A 259 3.19 -0.54 1.87
N LEU A 260 2.77 -1.73 1.41
CA LEU A 260 2.44 -1.97 0.00
C LEU A 260 1.32 -1.03 -0.45
N LEU A 261 1.51 -0.34 -1.57
CA LEU A 261 0.47 0.43 -2.27
C LEU A 261 -0.10 -0.36 -3.43
N SER A 262 0.77 -1.04 -4.19
CA SER A 262 0.37 -1.83 -5.35
C SER A 262 1.44 -2.84 -5.72
N GLY A 263 1.01 -3.95 -6.33
CA GLY A 263 1.87 -4.95 -6.93
C GLY A 263 1.49 -5.15 -8.40
N SER A 264 2.47 -5.35 -9.26
CA SER A 264 2.23 -5.72 -10.65
C SER A 264 3.36 -6.59 -11.20
N ARG A 265 3.19 -7.03 -12.45
CA ARG A 265 4.12 -7.94 -13.11
C ARG A 265 4.19 -7.65 -14.60
N LEU A 266 5.41 -7.59 -15.11
CA LEU A 266 5.72 -7.53 -16.53
C LEU A 266 6.24 -8.89 -17.00
N THR A 267 5.98 -9.21 -18.27
CA THR A 267 6.48 -10.42 -18.96
C THR A 267 6.94 -10.05 -20.36
N GLY A 268 7.66 -10.96 -21.03
CA GLY A 268 8.07 -10.78 -22.42
C GLY A 268 8.97 -9.57 -22.65
N ASP A 269 8.72 -8.81 -23.72
CA ASP A 269 9.57 -7.69 -24.13
C ASP A 269 9.59 -6.54 -23.11
N ALA A 270 8.46 -6.26 -22.46
CA ALA A 270 8.39 -5.23 -21.43
C ALA A 270 9.26 -5.59 -20.21
N ALA A 271 9.27 -6.85 -19.80
CA ALA A 271 10.12 -7.34 -18.72
C ALA A 271 11.62 -7.21 -19.08
N ARG A 272 11.98 -7.58 -20.32
CA ARG A 272 13.36 -7.46 -20.82
C ARG A 272 13.81 -6.01 -20.93
N ALA A 273 12.98 -5.13 -21.49
CA ALA A 273 13.27 -3.70 -21.59
C ALA A 273 13.52 -3.07 -20.21
N LEU A 274 12.65 -3.38 -19.23
CA LEU A 274 12.82 -2.89 -17.86
C LEU A 274 14.11 -3.41 -17.21
N ALA A 275 14.45 -4.69 -17.39
CA ALA A 275 15.67 -5.27 -16.84
C ALA A 275 16.94 -4.68 -17.45
N THR A 276 16.94 -4.40 -18.76
CA THR A 276 18.04 -3.73 -19.46
C THR A 276 18.24 -2.32 -18.92
N GLU A 277 17.20 -1.50 -18.87
CA GLU A 277 17.26 -0.12 -18.35
C GLU A 277 17.77 -0.06 -16.90
N LEU A 278 17.35 -0.98 -16.03
CA LEU A 278 17.85 -1.08 -14.67
C LEU A 278 19.35 -1.40 -14.60
N THR A 279 19.83 -2.25 -15.52
CA THR A 279 21.24 -2.65 -15.57
C THR A 279 22.12 -1.52 -16.09
N ASP A 280 21.65 -0.81 -17.12
CA ASP A 280 22.34 0.28 -17.81
C ASP A 280 22.32 1.61 -17.05
N ALA A 281 21.49 1.71 -16.00
CA ALA A 281 21.43 2.91 -15.16
C ALA A 281 22.81 3.33 -14.66
N THR A 282 23.15 4.60 -14.89
CA THR A 282 24.47 5.16 -14.62
C THR A 282 24.66 5.49 -13.14
N PRO A 283 25.86 5.25 -12.56
CA PRO A 283 26.17 5.72 -11.21
C PRO A 283 25.94 7.22 -11.07
N HIS A 284 25.27 7.60 -9.99
CA HIS A 284 25.06 8.98 -9.62
C HIS A 284 26.20 9.43 -8.72
N THR A 285 26.93 10.47 -9.12
CA THR A 285 28.14 10.94 -8.41
C THR A 285 27.85 12.05 -7.41
N THR A 286 26.67 12.66 -7.47
CA THR A 286 26.27 13.76 -6.58
C THR A 286 24.93 13.46 -5.94
N THR A 287 24.73 13.81 -4.68
CA THR A 287 23.39 13.75 -4.07
C THR A 287 22.57 14.90 -4.67
N PRO A 288 21.40 14.64 -5.28
CA PRO A 288 20.57 15.71 -5.81
C PRO A 288 20.08 16.57 -4.65
N GLU A 289 20.15 17.89 -4.82
CA GLU A 289 19.58 18.83 -3.86
C GLU A 289 18.05 18.73 -3.94
N ALA A 290 17.39 18.70 -2.78
CA ALA A 290 15.94 18.75 -2.73
C ALA A 290 15.46 20.08 -3.32
N LEU A 291 14.34 20.06 -4.03
CA LEU A 291 13.72 21.29 -4.53
C LEU A 291 13.39 22.23 -3.35
N PRO A 292 13.60 23.55 -3.48
CA PRO A 292 13.32 24.49 -2.40
C PRO A 292 11.90 24.36 -1.84
N GLY A 293 11.77 24.32 -0.51
CA GLY A 293 10.47 24.18 0.18
C GLY A 293 9.93 22.74 0.22
N CYS A 294 10.63 21.78 -0.36
CA CYS A 294 10.28 20.37 -0.20
C CYS A 294 10.75 19.85 1.16
N THR A 295 9.82 19.25 1.90
CA THR A 295 10.13 18.42 3.07
C THR A 295 9.97 16.96 2.66
N ASP A 296 10.82 16.06 3.13
CA ASP A 296 10.76 14.64 2.79
C ASP A 296 9.40 14.09 3.22
N ASP A 297 8.52 13.89 2.24
CA ASP A 297 7.11 13.55 2.42
C ASP A 297 6.90 12.05 2.59
N GLY A 298 7.98 11.27 2.66
CA GLY A 298 7.92 9.83 2.82
C GLY A 298 7.76 9.10 1.49
N GLY A 299 8.70 9.40 0.58
CA GLY A 299 8.72 8.97 -0.81
C GLY A 299 8.33 7.52 -1.09
N ARG A 300 7.94 7.29 -2.35
CA ARG A 300 7.59 5.97 -2.86
C ARG A 300 8.85 5.14 -3.04
N THR A 301 8.78 3.89 -2.61
CA THR A 301 9.84 2.91 -2.84
C THR A 301 9.30 1.82 -3.75
N PHE A 302 9.92 1.64 -4.91
CA PHE A 302 9.63 0.51 -5.78
C PHE A 302 10.68 -0.57 -5.55
N VAL A 303 10.24 -1.80 -5.29
CA VAL A 303 11.07 -2.99 -5.30
C VAL A 303 10.78 -3.73 -6.60
N VAL A 304 11.77 -3.78 -7.48
CA VAL A 304 11.69 -4.43 -8.78
C VAL A 304 12.47 -5.73 -8.72
N THR A 305 11.79 -6.86 -8.80
CA THR A 305 12.43 -8.19 -8.77
C THR A 305 12.47 -8.77 -10.16
N ILE A 306 13.67 -8.79 -10.75
CA ILE A 306 13.92 -9.39 -12.06
C ILE A 306 14.14 -10.88 -11.86
N THR A 307 13.46 -11.71 -12.64
CA THR A 307 13.57 -13.17 -12.56
C THR A 307 13.93 -13.76 -13.92
N SER A 308 15.01 -14.53 -13.93
CA SER A 308 15.45 -15.39 -15.03
C SER A 308 15.42 -16.87 -14.58
N PRO A 309 15.64 -17.83 -15.49
CA PRO A 309 15.74 -19.25 -15.14
C PRO A 309 16.85 -19.59 -14.15
N VAL A 310 17.88 -18.75 -14.03
CA VAL A 310 19.09 -19.03 -13.23
C VAL A 310 19.19 -18.20 -11.97
N ALA A 311 18.51 -17.06 -11.90
CA ALA A 311 18.61 -16.15 -10.78
C ALA A 311 17.39 -15.23 -10.66
N SER A 312 17.19 -14.72 -9.45
CA SER A 312 16.31 -13.59 -9.19
C SER A 312 17.10 -12.54 -8.42
N TRP A 313 16.94 -11.27 -8.81
CA TRP A 313 17.62 -10.17 -8.15
C TRP A 313 16.64 -9.01 -7.94
N PRO A 314 16.43 -8.57 -6.68
CA PRO A 314 15.68 -7.37 -6.40
C PRO A 314 16.53 -6.13 -6.72
N SER A 315 15.87 -5.04 -7.04
CA SER A 315 16.45 -3.71 -7.20
C SER A 315 15.50 -2.71 -6.61
N ARG A 316 16.02 -1.78 -5.82
CA ARG A 316 15.21 -0.75 -5.18
C ARG A 316 15.33 0.58 -5.92
N LEU A 317 14.19 1.21 -6.13
CA LEU A 317 14.08 2.57 -6.67
C LEU A 317 13.34 3.43 -5.65
N HIS A 318 13.97 4.54 -5.25
CA HIS A 318 13.33 5.57 -4.44
C HIS A 318 12.88 6.71 -5.34
N TYR A 319 11.59 7.01 -5.26
CA TYR A 319 10.97 8.16 -5.90
C TYR A 319 10.44 9.11 -4.83
N SER A 320 10.86 10.36 -4.91
CA SER A 320 10.23 11.44 -4.18
C SER A 320 10.03 12.60 -5.15
N PRO A 321 8.86 13.25 -5.13
CA PRO A 321 8.59 14.42 -5.98
C PRO A 321 9.52 15.59 -5.64
N CYS A 322 10.17 15.56 -4.48
CA CYS A 322 11.12 16.56 -4.02
C CYS A 322 12.46 16.55 -4.76
N PHE A 323 12.74 15.51 -5.55
CA PHE A 323 13.97 15.38 -6.30
C PHE A 323 13.66 15.28 -7.80
N PRO A 324 14.35 16.05 -8.65
CA PRO A 324 14.11 16.04 -10.10
C PRO A 324 14.54 14.72 -10.76
N SER A 325 15.26 13.86 -10.05
CA SER A 325 15.76 12.57 -10.53
C SER A 325 15.28 11.41 -9.64
N TYR A 326 15.02 10.29 -10.29
CA TYR A 326 14.73 9.02 -9.62
C TYR A 326 16.04 8.35 -9.26
N ARG A 327 16.11 7.80 -8.03
CA ARG A 327 17.32 7.15 -7.51
C ARG A 327 17.14 5.65 -7.48
N ILE A 328 17.99 4.93 -8.20
CA ILE A 328 18.10 3.47 -8.13
C ILE A 328 19.29 3.13 -7.24
N GLY A 329 19.16 2.12 -6.42
CA GLY A 329 20.29 1.54 -5.70
C GLY A 329 20.06 1.48 -4.21
N GLU A 330 21.01 0.84 -3.55
CA GLU A 330 20.94 0.46 -2.14
C GLU A 330 22.22 0.93 -1.45
N GLY A 331 22.09 1.50 -0.26
CA GLY A 331 23.23 2.01 0.51
C GLY A 331 23.95 3.17 -0.19
N SER A 332 25.26 3.04 -0.36
CA SER A 332 26.15 4.11 -0.83
C SER A 332 26.24 4.24 -2.35
N THR A 333 25.81 3.24 -3.13
CA THR A 333 25.80 3.31 -4.59
C THR A 333 24.43 3.71 -5.10
N GLN A 334 24.25 5.00 -5.37
CA GLN A 334 23.06 5.52 -6.05
C GLN A 334 23.32 5.60 -7.56
N ARG A 335 22.28 5.39 -8.36
CA ARG A 335 22.25 5.52 -9.82
C ARG A 335 21.06 6.38 -10.23
N THR A 336 21.19 7.08 -11.35
CA THR A 336 20.10 7.87 -11.91
C THR A 336 19.22 6.97 -12.77
N ALA A 337 17.91 6.96 -12.50
CA ALA A 337 16.96 6.32 -13.41
C ALA A 337 16.71 7.21 -14.64
N SER A 338 16.74 6.62 -15.83
CA SER A 338 16.29 7.28 -17.04
C SER A 338 14.78 7.57 -16.97
N GLN A 339 14.30 8.58 -17.70
CA GLN A 339 12.85 8.82 -17.79
C GLN A 339 12.13 7.60 -18.38
N HIS A 340 12.76 6.91 -19.33
CA HIS A 340 12.21 5.70 -19.94
C HIS A 340 12.03 4.57 -18.91
N LEU A 341 13.00 4.35 -18.03
CA LEU A 341 12.89 3.39 -16.93
C LEU A 341 11.73 3.73 -15.99
N VAL A 342 11.57 5.02 -15.67
CA VAL A 342 10.46 5.50 -14.85
C VAL A 342 9.13 5.22 -15.52
N ASP A 343 9.02 5.48 -16.82
CA ASP A 343 7.79 5.27 -17.57
C ASP A 343 7.43 3.78 -17.63
N LEU A 344 8.40 2.88 -17.72
CA LEU A 344 8.19 1.42 -17.65
C LEU A 344 7.68 0.97 -16.27
N ILE A 345 8.19 1.55 -15.19
CA ILE A 345 7.75 1.23 -13.82
C ILE A 345 6.37 1.83 -13.54
N ARG A 346 6.15 3.09 -13.96
CA ARG A 346 4.91 3.83 -13.74
C ARG A 346 3.86 3.51 -14.81
N THR A 347 3.48 2.25 -14.86
CA THR A 347 2.36 1.76 -15.68
C THR A 347 1.26 1.19 -14.80
N GLY A 348 0.02 1.22 -15.32
CA GLY A 348 -1.15 0.66 -14.63
C GLY A 348 -1.28 1.16 -13.18
N PRO A 349 -1.24 0.27 -12.17
CA PRO A 349 -1.50 0.63 -10.77
C PRO A 349 -0.44 1.56 -10.17
N HIS A 350 0.72 1.70 -10.82
CA HIS A 350 1.83 2.56 -10.41
C HIS A 350 1.76 3.99 -10.98
N ARG A 351 0.70 4.30 -11.75
CA ARG A 351 0.45 5.64 -12.29
C ARG A 351 -0.99 6.07 -12.04
N PRO A 352 -1.42 6.14 -10.77
CA PRO A 352 -2.74 6.71 -10.48
C PRO A 352 -2.77 8.18 -10.87
N SER A 353 -3.87 8.64 -11.46
CA SER A 353 -4.16 10.06 -11.55
C SER A 353 -4.50 10.57 -10.14
N GLN A 354 -3.94 11.71 -9.75
CA GLN A 354 -4.40 12.38 -8.54
C GLN A 354 -5.40 13.46 -8.95
N PRO A 355 -6.62 13.50 -8.38
CA PRO A 355 -7.53 14.61 -8.59
C PRO A 355 -6.92 15.95 -8.14
N THR A 356 -5.98 15.93 -7.19
CA THR A 356 -5.19 17.12 -6.84
C THR A 356 -4.23 17.56 -7.95
N ASP A 357 -3.74 16.67 -8.81
CA ASP A 357 -3.03 17.06 -10.03
C ASP A 357 -3.96 17.77 -11.02
N LEU A 358 -5.29 17.61 -10.87
CA LEU A 358 -6.32 18.30 -11.66
C LEU A 358 -6.81 19.59 -11.00
N ILE A 359 -6.61 19.77 -9.68
CA ILE A 359 -7.15 20.89 -8.88
C ILE A 359 -6.07 21.84 -8.36
N LEU A 360 -4.78 21.52 -8.49
CA LEU A 360 -3.68 22.47 -8.29
C LEU A 360 -3.57 23.46 -9.47
N ILE A 361 -4.68 24.15 -9.77
CA ILE A 361 -4.61 25.50 -10.29
C ILE A 361 -4.13 26.35 -9.11
N PRO A 362 -3.03 27.12 -9.27
CA PRO A 362 -2.46 27.88 -8.18
C PRO A 362 -3.52 28.85 -7.66
N ASN A 363 -3.90 28.71 -6.39
CA ASN A 363 -4.35 29.87 -5.64
C ASN A 363 -3.13 30.81 -5.55
N ASN A 364 -2.96 31.63 -6.60
CA ASN A 364 -2.22 32.87 -6.55
C ASN A 364 -2.85 33.73 -5.45
N LYS A 365 -2.49 33.45 -4.19
CA LYS A 365 -2.42 34.50 -3.19
C LYS A 365 -1.21 35.34 -3.58
N THR A 366 -1.48 36.28 -4.48
CA THR A 366 -0.77 37.54 -4.63
C THR A 366 -0.29 37.98 -3.25
N THR A 367 1.00 37.84 -3.00
CA THR A 367 1.64 38.58 -1.91
C THR A 367 1.58 40.04 -2.32
N PRO A 368 0.95 40.94 -1.55
CA PRO A 368 1.01 42.36 -1.87
C PRO A 368 2.48 42.79 -1.75
N ALA A 369 3.01 43.39 -2.82
CA ALA A 369 4.30 44.04 -2.80
C ALA A 369 4.28 45.14 -1.71
N ARG A 370 5.34 45.19 -0.89
CA ARG A 370 5.61 46.31 0.03
C ARG A 370 6.44 47.37 -0.66
#